data_AF-A0A3S4XYX0-F1
#
_entry.id   AF-A0A3S4XYX0-F1
#
_cell.length_a   1.000
_cell.length_b   1.000
_cell.length_c   1.000
_cell.angle_alpha   90.00
_cell.angle_beta   90.00
_cell.angle_gamma   90.00
#
_symmetry.space_group_name_H-M   'P 1'
#
loop_
_entity.id
_entity.type
_entity.pdbx_description
1 polymer ?
#
loop_
_entity_poly.entity_id
_entity_poly.type
_entity_poly.pdbx_seq_one_letter_code
_entity_poly.pdbx_strand_id
1 'polypeptide(L)'
;MAQSTPKRETFSGRKAFILAAIGSAVGLGNIWRFPYTTYENGGGAFIIPYLVALLTAGIPLLFLDYAIGHRHRGGAPLSYRRFSPHFEVFGWWQVMVNVIIGLYYAVVLGWAASYTYFSINGAWGDKPIDFFIGEFLKMGDITNGVSFEFVGMVTGPLIAVWVIALVVLSMGIQKGIAKSSSILMPVLVVMFIALVIYSLFLPGAEKGLNALFTPDWSKLSNPSVWIAAYGQIFFSLSICFGIMVTYASYLKKNLISPVAV
;
A
#
# COMPACT_ATOMS: atom_id res chain seq x y z
N MET A 1 37.26 23.04 -7.43
CA MET A 1 36.43 22.70 -6.25
C MET A 1 35.78 21.35 -6.50
N ALA A 2 36.29 20.28 -5.89
CA ALA A 2 35.60 18.99 -5.92
C ALA A 2 34.32 19.12 -5.08
N GLN A 3 33.16 19.14 -5.73
CA GLN A 3 31.89 19.06 -5.01
C GLN A 3 31.89 17.74 -4.23
N SER A 4 31.93 17.83 -2.90
CA SER A 4 31.75 16.66 -2.04
C SER A 4 30.36 16.10 -2.34
N THR A 5 30.29 14.95 -3.00
CA THR A 5 29.00 14.27 -3.24
C THR A 5 28.29 14.13 -1.90
N PRO A 6 27.07 14.67 -1.73
CA PRO A 6 26.39 14.63 -0.45
C PRO A 6 26.25 13.18 -0.01
N LYS A 7 26.71 12.90 1.23
CA LYS A 7 26.67 11.56 1.80
C LYS A 7 25.21 11.11 1.89
N ARG A 8 24.87 10.07 1.13
CA ARG A 8 23.51 9.51 1.10
C ARG A 8 23.04 9.23 2.53
N GLU A 9 21.84 9.70 2.84
CA GLU A 9 21.17 9.40 4.11
C GLU A 9 21.10 7.88 4.32
N THR A 10 20.99 7.43 5.57
CA THR A 10 20.79 6.01 5.88
C THR A 10 19.78 5.87 6.99
N PHE A 11 19.03 4.77 7.01
CA PHE A 11 18.18 4.46 8.16
C PHE A 11 19.02 4.39 9.44
N SER A 12 18.46 4.90 10.54
CA SER A 12 19.11 4.92 11.86
C SER A 12 19.37 3.51 12.42
N GLY A 13 18.61 2.50 11.96
CA GLY A 13 18.81 1.10 12.31
C GLY A 13 17.77 0.17 11.68
N ARG A 14 17.87 -1.13 11.99
CA ARG A 14 17.02 -2.20 11.42
C ARG A 14 15.54 -1.97 11.73
N LYS A 15 15.22 -1.53 12.95
CA LYS A 15 13.84 -1.27 13.38
C LYS A 15 13.18 -0.17 12.55
N ALA A 16 13.88 0.94 12.30
CA ALA A 16 13.36 2.04 11.48
C ALA A 16 13.11 1.62 10.03
N PHE A 17 14.00 0.80 9.46
CA PHE A 17 13.81 0.21 8.13
C PHE A 17 12.60 -0.73 8.09
N ILE A 18 12.51 -1.68 9.05
CA ILE A 18 11.39 -2.63 9.11
C ILE A 18 10.06 -1.89 9.25
N LEU A 19 10.00 -0.87 10.11
CA LEU A 19 8.77 -0.11 10.35
C LEU A 19 8.35 0.71 9.12
N ALA A 20 9.31 1.29 8.39
CA ALA A 20 9.04 1.95 7.11
C ALA A 20 8.57 0.94 6.04
N ALA A 21 9.20 -0.23 5.96
CA ALA A 21 8.82 -1.30 5.04
C ALA A 21 7.41 -1.85 5.33
N ILE A 22 7.09 -2.10 6.60
CA ILE A 22 5.75 -2.48 7.04
C ILE A 22 4.76 -1.36 6.70
N GLY A 23 5.12 -0.09 6.97
CA GLY A 23 4.27 1.05 6.64
C GLY A 23 3.98 1.18 5.14
N SER A 24 4.91 0.77 4.28
CA SER A 24 4.65 0.72 2.83
C SER A 24 3.84 -0.50 2.39
N ALA A 25 3.93 -1.63 3.10
CA ALA A 25 3.20 -2.85 2.76
C ALA A 25 1.76 -2.83 3.30
N VAL A 26 1.52 -2.19 4.45
CA VAL A 26 0.19 -2.10 5.07
C VAL A 26 -0.56 -0.89 4.48
N GLY A 27 -1.30 -1.12 3.40
CA GLY A 27 -2.14 -0.13 2.75
C GLY A 27 -3.64 -0.38 2.90
N LEU A 28 -4.46 0.52 2.31
CA LEU A 28 -5.92 0.39 2.26
C LEU A 28 -6.33 -0.99 1.73
N GLY A 29 -5.65 -1.49 0.70
CA GLY A 29 -5.88 -2.81 0.10
C GLY A 29 -5.90 -3.97 1.10
N ASN A 30 -5.08 -3.94 2.15
CA ASN A 30 -5.07 -5.02 3.14
C ASN A 30 -6.30 -4.98 4.07
N ILE A 31 -6.91 -3.80 4.25
CA ILE A 31 -8.04 -3.60 5.15
C ILE A 31 -9.36 -4.09 4.52
N TRP A 32 -9.60 -3.78 3.24
CA TRP A 32 -10.87 -4.07 2.58
C TRP A 32 -10.79 -5.10 1.44
N ARG A 33 -9.72 -5.10 0.64
CA ARG A 33 -9.61 -5.95 -0.56
C ARG A 33 -9.27 -7.38 -0.17
N PHE A 34 -8.43 -7.58 0.85
CA PHE A 34 -8.13 -8.93 1.33
C PHE A 34 -9.39 -9.65 1.85
N PRO A 35 -10.20 -9.08 2.78
CA PRO A 35 -11.45 -9.72 3.20
C PRO A 35 -12.42 -9.96 2.05
N TYR A 36 -12.59 -8.97 1.17
CA TYR A 36 -13.46 -9.11 -0.01
C TYR A 36 -13.01 -10.24 -0.94
N THR A 37 -11.72 -10.30 -1.27
CA THR A 37 -11.16 -11.33 -2.14
C THR A 37 -11.27 -12.71 -1.50
N THR A 38 -11.04 -12.80 -0.19
CA THR A 38 -11.19 -14.04 0.59
C THR A 38 -12.63 -14.53 0.52
N TYR A 39 -13.60 -13.65 0.77
CA TYR A 39 -15.02 -13.94 0.69
C TYR A 39 -15.42 -14.49 -0.70
N GLU A 40 -15.09 -13.78 -1.78
CA GLU A 40 -15.46 -14.17 -3.15
C GLU A 40 -14.80 -15.49 -3.61
N ASN A 41 -13.64 -15.86 -3.04
CA ASN A 41 -12.82 -16.98 -3.51
C ASN A 41 -12.86 -18.20 -2.57
N GLY A 42 -13.94 -18.38 -1.81
CA GLY A 42 -14.16 -19.57 -0.99
C GLY A 42 -13.89 -19.40 0.50
N GLY A 43 -13.94 -18.16 0.98
CA GLY A 43 -13.83 -17.82 2.40
C GLY A 43 -12.52 -18.36 3.00
N GLY A 44 -12.65 -19.15 4.07
CA GLY A 44 -11.50 -19.72 4.77
C GLY A 44 -10.60 -20.60 3.88
N ALA A 45 -11.12 -21.21 2.81
CA ALA A 45 -10.32 -22.05 1.92
C ALA A 45 -9.28 -21.23 1.14
N PHE A 46 -9.56 -19.95 0.84
CA PHE A 46 -8.67 -19.04 0.10
C PHE A 46 -7.32 -18.80 0.82
N ILE A 47 -7.26 -19.03 2.12
CA ILE A 47 -6.01 -18.89 2.89
C ILE A 47 -4.92 -19.84 2.38
N ILE A 48 -5.28 -21.03 1.90
CA ILE A 48 -4.30 -21.99 1.35
C ILE A 48 -3.59 -21.42 0.12
N PRO A 49 -4.27 -21.08 -0.99
CA PRO A 49 -3.61 -20.53 -2.17
C PRO A 49 -2.91 -19.21 -1.86
N TYR A 50 -3.44 -18.40 -0.93
CA TYR A 50 -2.77 -17.19 -0.46
C TYR A 50 -1.42 -17.49 0.20
N LEU A 51 -1.35 -18.46 1.11
CA LEU A 51 -0.10 -18.87 1.76
C LEU A 51 0.88 -19.49 0.77
N VAL A 52 0.40 -20.31 -0.18
CA VAL A 52 1.25 -20.85 -1.24
C VAL A 52 1.86 -19.71 -2.07
N ALA A 53 1.05 -18.78 -2.56
CA ALA A 53 1.52 -17.64 -3.33
C ALA A 53 2.50 -16.76 -2.53
N LEU A 54 2.27 -16.59 -1.22
CA LEU A 54 3.18 -15.89 -0.32
C LEU A 54 4.55 -16.57 -0.26
N LEU A 55 4.59 -17.89 -0.08
CA LEU A 55 5.83 -18.65 0.07
C LEU A 55 6.59 -18.82 -1.25
N THR A 56 5.88 -19.02 -2.37
CA THR A 56 6.50 -19.33 -3.67
C THR A 56 6.90 -18.09 -4.47
N ALA A 57 6.14 -16.99 -4.36
CA ALA A 57 6.40 -15.76 -5.10
C ALA A 57 6.59 -14.55 -4.18
N GLY A 58 5.73 -14.38 -3.19
CA GLY A 58 5.74 -13.20 -2.31
C GLY A 58 7.09 -12.96 -1.64
N ILE A 59 7.51 -13.92 -0.82
CA ILE A 59 8.75 -13.86 -0.06
C ILE A 59 9.98 -13.86 -1.01
N PRO A 60 10.11 -14.79 -1.98
CA PRO A 60 11.29 -14.82 -2.84
C PRO A 60 11.50 -13.52 -3.65
N LEU A 61 10.43 -12.94 -4.21
CA LEU A 61 10.53 -11.70 -4.97
C LEU A 61 10.83 -10.49 -4.07
N LEU A 62 10.25 -10.45 -2.87
CA LEU A 62 10.58 -9.40 -1.90
C LEU A 62 12.06 -9.45 -1.50
N PHE A 63 12.62 -10.65 -1.30
CA PHE A 63 14.04 -10.85 -1.02
C PHE A 63 14.92 -10.46 -2.22
N LEU A 64 14.48 -10.74 -3.45
CA LEU A 64 15.18 -10.31 -4.66
C LEU A 64 15.26 -8.77 -4.75
N ASP A 65 14.14 -8.07 -4.57
CA ASP A 65 14.10 -6.60 -4.58
C ASP A 65 14.99 -6.02 -3.48
N TYR A 66 14.94 -6.60 -2.28
CA TYR A 66 15.83 -6.26 -1.18
C TYR A 66 17.31 -6.43 -1.56
N ALA A 67 17.69 -7.59 -2.12
CA ALA A 67 19.08 -7.90 -2.46
C ALA A 67 19.62 -6.97 -3.54
N ILE A 68 18.83 -6.68 -4.59
CA ILE A 68 19.21 -5.77 -5.67
C ILE A 68 19.42 -4.36 -5.11
N GLY A 69 18.47 -3.86 -4.31
CA GLY A 69 18.54 -2.53 -3.70
C GLY A 69 19.72 -2.37 -2.75
N HIS A 70 19.92 -3.36 -1.87
CA HIS A 70 21.00 -3.34 -0.88
C HIS A 70 22.39 -3.40 -1.53
N ARG A 71 22.57 -4.26 -2.54
CA ARG A 71 23.84 -4.45 -3.24
C ARG A 71 24.21 -3.23 -4.08
N HIS A 72 23.28 -2.72 -4.89
CA HIS A 72 23.59 -1.71 -5.90
C HIS A 72 23.36 -0.26 -5.44
N ARG A 73 22.67 -0.03 -4.31
CA ARG A 73 22.54 1.27 -3.64
C ARG A 73 22.10 2.43 -4.57
N GLY A 74 21.03 2.23 -5.33
CA GLY A 74 20.39 3.22 -6.20
C GLY A 74 18.88 3.29 -5.97
N GLY A 75 18.19 4.25 -6.60
CA GLY A 75 16.76 4.07 -6.87
C GLY A 75 16.54 2.90 -7.84
N ALA A 76 15.30 2.47 -8.06
CA ALA A 76 15.01 1.29 -8.89
C ALA A 76 15.74 1.28 -10.25
N PRO A 77 15.61 2.30 -11.15
CA PRO A 77 16.30 2.29 -12.45
C PRO A 77 17.82 2.14 -12.34
N LEU A 78 18.44 2.91 -11.44
CA LEU A 78 19.89 2.91 -11.25
C LEU A 78 20.39 1.59 -10.65
N SER A 79 19.63 0.97 -9.75
CA SER A 79 19.97 -0.32 -9.16
C SER A 79 19.93 -1.43 -10.20
N TYR A 80 18.91 -1.46 -11.07
CA TYR A 80 18.85 -2.45 -12.15
C TYR A 80 19.91 -2.20 -13.23
N ARG A 81 20.18 -0.95 -13.61
CA ARG A 81 21.28 -0.61 -14.54
C ARG A 81 22.63 -1.14 -14.06
N ARG A 82 22.91 -1.01 -12.75
CA ARG A 82 24.15 -1.50 -12.12
C ARG A 82 24.21 -3.03 -12.02
N PHE A 83 23.06 -3.69 -11.95
CA PHE A 83 22.96 -5.16 -12.02
C PHE A 83 23.22 -5.65 -13.45
N SER A 84 22.52 -5.08 -14.44
CA SER A 84 22.76 -5.27 -15.86
C SER A 84 22.07 -4.15 -16.66
N PRO A 85 22.75 -3.52 -17.65
CA PRO A 85 22.17 -2.43 -18.43
C PRO A 85 20.83 -2.76 -19.10
N HIS A 86 20.61 -4.02 -19.49
CA HIS A 86 19.37 -4.48 -20.13
C HIS A 86 18.15 -4.41 -19.20
N PHE A 87 18.37 -4.46 -17.89
CA PHE A 87 17.29 -4.40 -16.90
C PHE A 87 16.98 -2.99 -16.43
N GLU A 88 17.68 -1.95 -16.92
CA GLU A 88 17.39 -0.56 -16.56
C GLU A 88 15.94 -0.17 -16.87
N VAL A 89 15.42 -0.63 -18.01
CA VAL A 89 14.02 -0.40 -18.44
C VAL A 89 13.03 -0.93 -17.42
N PHE A 90 13.32 -2.08 -16.79
CA PHE A 90 12.46 -2.65 -15.76
C PHE A 90 12.35 -1.71 -14.56
N GLY A 91 13.44 -1.07 -14.12
CA GLY A 91 13.37 -0.08 -13.04
C GLY A 91 12.59 1.17 -13.41
N TRP A 92 12.64 1.63 -14.66
CA TRP A 92 11.82 2.75 -15.13
C TRP A 92 10.33 2.41 -15.22
N TRP A 93 10.00 1.17 -15.60
CA TRP A 93 8.64 0.66 -15.53
C TRP A 93 8.08 0.75 -14.11
N GLN A 94 8.86 0.35 -13.10
CA GLN A 94 8.46 0.49 -11.69
C GLN A 94 8.19 1.94 -11.29
N VAL A 95 9.01 2.89 -11.77
CA VAL A 95 8.79 4.33 -11.53
C VAL A 95 7.48 4.79 -12.17
N MET A 96 7.22 4.42 -13.41
CA MET A 96 5.99 4.77 -14.12
C MET A 96 4.75 4.26 -13.38
N VAL A 97 4.77 3.01 -12.91
CA VAL A 97 3.68 2.42 -12.11
C VAL A 97 3.42 3.25 -10.85
N ASN A 98 4.46 3.66 -10.11
CA ASN A 98 4.30 4.50 -8.92
C ASN A 98 3.75 5.89 -9.25
N VAL A 99 4.11 6.48 -10.39
CA VAL A 99 3.55 7.76 -10.83
C VAL A 99 2.04 7.62 -11.04
N ILE A 100 1.60 6.59 -11.77
CA ILE A 100 0.18 6.33 -12.01
C ILE A 100 -0.56 6.10 -10.68
N ILE A 101 0.02 5.30 -9.77
CA ILE A 101 -0.55 5.06 -8.44
C ILE A 101 -0.67 6.37 -7.66
N GLY A 102 0.37 7.19 -7.66
CA GLY A 102 0.38 8.48 -6.97
C GLY A 102 -0.75 9.41 -7.42
N LEU A 103 -1.09 9.42 -8.72
CA LEU A 103 -2.15 10.27 -9.27
C LEU A 103 -3.53 9.96 -8.68
N TYR A 104 -3.94 8.69 -8.63
CA TYR A 104 -5.27 8.34 -8.12
C TYR A 104 -5.28 8.14 -6.59
N TYR A 105 -4.20 7.64 -6.00
CA TYR A 105 -4.18 7.35 -4.57
C TYR A 105 -4.22 8.63 -3.73
N ALA A 106 -3.62 9.73 -4.22
CA ALA A 106 -3.75 11.05 -3.58
C ALA A 106 -5.21 11.53 -3.52
N VAL A 107 -6.02 11.23 -4.55
CA VAL A 107 -7.44 11.56 -4.58
C VAL A 107 -8.22 10.76 -3.54
N VAL A 108 -7.96 9.46 -3.42
CA VAL A 108 -8.58 8.59 -2.40
C VAL A 108 -8.25 9.07 -0.98
N LEU A 109 -7.01 9.50 -0.74
CA LEU A 109 -6.62 10.11 0.54
C LEU A 109 -7.35 11.43 0.78
N GLY A 110 -7.57 12.24 -0.27
CA GLY A 110 -8.38 13.46 -0.21
C GLY A 110 -9.84 13.18 0.19
N TRP A 111 -10.43 12.10 -0.32
CA TRP A 111 -11.76 11.65 0.10
C TRP A 111 -11.76 11.26 1.58
N ALA A 112 -10.80 10.45 2.03
CA ALA A 112 -10.69 10.05 3.43
C ALA A 112 -10.53 11.26 4.37
N ALA A 113 -9.72 12.26 3.98
CA ALA A 113 -9.57 13.50 4.73
C ALA A 113 -10.88 14.30 4.81
N SER A 114 -11.62 14.38 3.69
CA SER A 114 -12.93 15.05 3.63
C SER A 114 -13.95 14.35 4.53
N TYR A 115 -14.03 13.02 4.47
CA TYR A 115 -14.92 12.23 5.33
C TYR A 115 -14.53 12.29 6.80
N THR A 116 -13.25 12.45 7.11
CA THR A 116 -12.79 12.71 8.48
C THR A 116 -13.38 14.03 8.99
N TYR A 117 -13.39 15.07 8.17
CA TYR A 117 -14.03 16.35 8.51
C TYR A 117 -15.56 16.25 8.59
N PHE A 118 -16.20 15.58 7.61
CA PHE A 118 -17.64 15.36 7.61
C PHE A 118 -18.14 14.51 8.79
N SER A 119 -17.26 13.75 9.44
CA SER A 119 -17.61 12.98 10.64
C SER A 119 -17.89 13.84 11.86
N ILE A 120 -17.41 15.09 11.87
CA ILE A 120 -17.62 16.04 12.98
C ILE A 120 -19.08 16.52 13.02
N ASN A 121 -19.71 16.69 11.86
CA ASN A 121 -21.06 17.25 11.73
C ASN A 121 -22.07 16.27 11.11
N GLY A 122 -21.65 15.05 10.73
CA GLY A 122 -22.51 14.04 10.15
C GLY A 122 -23.07 14.43 8.78
N ALA A 123 -22.28 15.13 7.95
CA ALA A 123 -22.77 15.77 6.72
C ALA A 123 -23.47 14.83 5.71
N TRP A 124 -23.21 13.52 5.77
CA TRP A 124 -23.77 12.53 4.84
C TRP A 124 -25.20 12.07 5.15
N GLY A 125 -25.75 12.45 6.31
CA GLY A 125 -27.14 12.17 6.71
C GLY A 125 -27.56 10.69 6.58
N ASP A 126 -28.83 10.47 6.21
CA ASP A 126 -29.43 9.13 6.11
C ASP A 126 -29.11 8.39 4.80
N LYS A 127 -28.52 9.09 3.82
CA LYS A 127 -28.19 8.52 2.49
C LYS A 127 -26.72 8.74 2.13
N PRO A 128 -25.78 8.00 2.76
CA PRO A 128 -24.35 8.26 2.59
C PRO A 128 -23.83 8.04 1.17
N ILE A 129 -24.44 7.11 0.43
CA ILE A 129 -24.06 6.78 -0.95
C ILE A 129 -24.46 7.91 -1.90
N ASP A 130 -25.69 8.41 -1.77
CA ASP A 130 -26.20 9.51 -2.60
C ASP A 130 -25.39 10.78 -2.35
N PHE A 131 -25.05 11.06 -1.08
CA PHE A 131 -24.15 12.15 -0.72
C PHE A 131 -22.77 11.97 -1.37
N PHE A 132 -22.17 10.78 -1.30
CA PHE A 132 -20.85 10.53 -1.87
C PHE A 132 -20.84 10.75 -3.38
N ILE A 133 -21.74 10.09 -4.10
CA ILE A 133 -21.75 10.04 -5.57
C ILE A 133 -22.29 11.34 -6.15
N GLY A 134 -23.43 11.83 -5.64
CA GLY A 134 -24.14 12.97 -6.20
C GLY A 134 -23.58 14.30 -5.73
N GLU A 135 -23.49 14.51 -4.41
CA GLU A 135 -23.09 15.82 -3.88
C GLU A 135 -21.58 15.98 -3.85
N PHE A 136 -20.86 15.06 -3.20
CA PHE A 136 -19.42 15.19 -2.95
C PHE A 136 -18.58 14.99 -4.21
N LEU A 137 -18.74 13.84 -4.88
CA LEU A 137 -18.01 13.53 -6.11
C LEU A 137 -18.58 14.25 -7.32
N LYS A 138 -19.85 14.65 -7.31
CA LYS A 138 -20.58 15.15 -8.49
C LYS A 138 -20.33 14.23 -9.69
N MET A 139 -20.50 12.94 -9.48
CA MET A 139 -20.21 11.93 -10.49
C MET A 139 -21.13 12.15 -11.69
N GLY A 140 -20.55 12.56 -12.81
CA GLY A 140 -21.27 12.72 -14.07
C GLY A 140 -21.75 11.38 -14.62
N ASP A 141 -22.56 11.43 -15.67
CA ASP A 141 -23.10 10.22 -16.30
C ASP A 141 -21.98 9.33 -16.86
N ILE A 142 -21.84 8.14 -16.27
CA ILE A 142 -20.80 7.14 -16.58
C ILE A 142 -20.96 6.62 -18.01
N THR A 143 -22.14 6.75 -18.63
CA THR A 143 -22.37 6.32 -20.02
C THR A 143 -21.48 7.05 -21.04
N ASN A 144 -21.04 8.27 -20.74
CA ASN A 144 -20.10 9.04 -21.58
C ASN A 144 -18.61 8.73 -21.26
N GLY A 145 -18.34 7.82 -20.32
CA GLY A 145 -17.00 7.40 -19.93
C GLY A 145 -16.29 8.41 -19.03
N VAL A 146 -15.60 9.39 -19.63
CA VAL A 146 -14.75 10.35 -18.90
C VAL A 146 -15.47 11.68 -18.76
N SER A 147 -15.72 12.10 -17.52
CA SER A 147 -16.17 13.46 -17.21
C SER A 147 -14.98 14.41 -17.06
N PHE A 148 -15.08 15.58 -17.69
CA PHE A 148 -14.13 16.69 -17.51
C PHE A 148 -14.69 17.78 -16.58
N GLU A 149 -15.80 17.50 -15.89
CA GLU A 149 -16.37 18.43 -14.93
C GLU A 149 -15.45 18.62 -13.72
N PHE A 150 -15.27 19.87 -13.34
CA PHE A 150 -14.38 20.23 -12.25
C PHE A 150 -15.09 20.05 -10.89
N VAL A 151 -14.54 19.16 -10.05
CA VAL A 151 -15.08 18.87 -8.71
C VAL A 151 -14.31 19.67 -7.65
N GLY A 152 -14.78 20.90 -7.39
CA GLY A 152 -14.10 21.82 -6.47
C GLY A 152 -13.98 21.33 -5.01
N MET A 153 -14.92 20.50 -4.53
CA MET A 153 -14.89 19.98 -3.16
C MET A 153 -13.72 19.03 -2.90
N VAL A 154 -13.22 18.34 -3.92
CA VAL A 154 -12.08 17.42 -3.80
C VAL A 154 -10.74 18.16 -3.92
N THR A 155 -10.72 19.32 -4.58
CA THR A 155 -9.49 20.07 -4.90
C THR A 155 -8.71 20.48 -3.66
N GLY A 156 -9.38 21.08 -2.66
CA GLY A 156 -8.73 21.52 -1.42
C GLY A 156 -8.05 20.37 -0.66
N PRO A 157 -8.78 19.29 -0.32
CA PRO A 157 -8.22 18.09 0.28
C PRO A 157 -7.07 17.48 -0.54
N LEU A 158 -7.20 17.42 -1.87
CA LEU A 158 -6.15 16.91 -2.75
C LEU A 158 -4.87 17.74 -2.68
N ILE A 159 -4.97 19.08 -2.71
CA ILE A 159 -3.81 19.97 -2.55
C ILE A 159 -3.17 19.74 -1.18
N ALA A 160 -3.97 19.63 -0.12
CA ALA A 160 -3.46 19.37 1.23
C ALA A 160 -2.68 18.05 1.31
N VAL A 161 -3.20 16.97 0.72
CA VAL A 161 -2.51 15.66 0.66
C VAL A 161 -1.16 15.79 -0.05
N TRP A 162 -1.10 16.47 -1.19
CA TRP A 162 0.16 16.67 -1.92
C TRP A 162 1.15 17.54 -1.14
N VAL A 163 0.70 18.61 -0.50
CA VAL A 163 1.55 19.46 0.35
C VAL A 163 2.13 18.65 1.50
N ILE A 164 1.31 17.86 2.21
CA ILE A 164 1.78 17.00 3.31
C ILE A 164 2.79 15.98 2.77
N ALA A 165 2.52 15.34 1.64
CA ALA A 165 3.42 14.37 1.03
C ALA A 165 4.78 15.00 0.66
N LEU A 166 4.78 16.18 0.02
CA LEU A 166 5.99 16.91 -0.33
C LEU A 166 6.77 17.35 0.92
N VAL A 167 6.08 17.79 1.97
CA VAL A 167 6.69 18.15 3.25
C VAL A 167 7.37 16.94 3.89
N VAL A 168 6.69 15.78 3.95
CA VAL A 168 7.28 14.53 4.45
C VAL A 168 8.48 14.08 3.61
N LEU A 169 8.40 14.18 2.28
CA LEU A 169 9.51 13.83 1.40
C LEU A 169 10.69 14.79 1.54
N SER A 170 10.44 16.10 1.69
CA SER A 170 11.49 17.10 1.88
C SER A 170 12.28 16.93 3.18
N MET A 171 11.66 16.34 4.22
CA MET A 171 12.32 15.94 5.47
C MET A 171 13.21 14.71 5.34
N GLY A 172 13.28 14.08 4.17
CA GLY A 172 14.11 12.91 3.93
C GLY A 172 13.56 11.62 4.57
N ILE A 173 14.38 10.58 4.56
CA ILE A 173 13.94 9.23 4.92
C ILE A 173 13.89 9.03 6.43
N GLN A 174 14.81 9.62 7.17
CA GLN A 174 14.84 9.43 8.62
C GLN A 174 13.83 10.32 9.34
N LYS A 175 13.85 11.64 9.07
CA LYS A 175 12.98 12.60 9.77
C LYS A 175 11.57 12.67 9.18
N GLY A 176 11.42 12.38 7.89
CA GLY A 176 10.13 12.32 7.22
C GLY A 176 9.53 10.91 7.31
N ILE A 177 9.91 10.04 6.36
CA ILE A 177 9.27 8.74 6.16
C ILE A 177 9.29 7.87 7.43
N ALA A 178 10.48 7.58 7.98
CA ALA A 178 10.60 6.67 9.12
C ALA A 178 9.91 7.21 10.38
N LYS A 179 10.04 8.51 10.67
CA LYS A 179 9.39 9.13 11.83
C LYS A 179 7.87 9.11 11.70
N SER A 180 7.34 9.50 10.54
CA SER A 180 5.90 9.46 10.29
C SER A 180 5.36 8.05 10.39
N SER A 181 5.99 7.06 9.74
CA SER A 181 5.58 5.65 9.85
C SER A 181 5.66 5.14 11.29
N SER A 182 6.63 5.61 12.09
CA SER A 182 6.76 5.17 13.48
C SER A 182 5.63 5.60 14.41
N ILE A 183 4.90 6.64 14.03
CA ILE A 183 3.77 7.17 14.79
C ILE A 183 2.46 6.69 14.18
N LEU A 184 2.29 6.84 12.86
CA LEU A 184 1.05 6.55 12.17
C LEU A 184 0.72 5.05 12.15
N MET A 185 1.73 4.16 12.07
CA MET A 185 1.48 2.72 12.05
C MET A 185 0.91 2.19 13.37
N PRO A 186 1.49 2.48 14.55
CA PRO A 186 0.87 2.10 15.82
C PRO A 186 -0.53 2.67 15.98
N VAL A 187 -0.75 3.94 15.61
CA VAL A 187 -2.08 4.58 15.70
C VAL A 187 -3.10 3.83 14.84
N LEU A 188 -2.74 3.53 13.59
CA LEU A 188 -3.60 2.75 12.69
C LEU A 188 -3.96 1.37 13.29
N VAL A 189 -2.96 0.65 13.82
CA VAL A 189 -3.18 -0.67 14.42
C VAL A 189 -4.12 -0.58 15.63
N VAL A 190 -3.90 0.37 16.53
CA VAL A 190 -4.75 0.56 17.71
C VAL A 190 -6.18 0.92 17.32
N MET A 191 -6.36 1.87 16.40
CA MET A 191 -7.69 2.25 15.90
C MET A 191 -8.39 1.07 15.22
N PHE A 192 -7.67 0.30 14.42
CA PHE A 192 -8.24 -0.85 13.73
C PHE A 192 -8.64 -1.96 14.70
N ILE A 193 -7.83 -2.27 15.70
CA ILE A 193 -8.19 -3.23 16.75
C ILE A 193 -9.43 -2.77 17.51
N ALA A 194 -9.53 -1.49 17.87
CA ALA A 194 -10.72 -0.94 18.53
C ALA A 194 -11.98 -1.11 17.66
N LEU A 195 -11.88 -0.84 16.35
CA LEU A 195 -12.97 -1.05 15.39
C LEU A 195 -13.36 -2.52 15.27
N VAL A 196 -12.40 -3.45 15.23
CA VAL A 196 -12.67 -4.89 15.19
C VAL A 196 -13.40 -5.32 16.45
N ILE A 197 -12.90 -4.94 17.63
CA ILE A 197 -13.55 -5.25 18.91
C ILE A 197 -14.98 -4.73 18.91
N TYR A 198 -15.19 -3.46 18.57
CA TYR A 198 -16.53 -2.87 18.48
C TYR A 198 -17.44 -3.65 17.51
N SER A 199 -16.93 -4.00 16.32
CA SER A 199 -17.70 -4.71 15.29
C SER A 199 -18.13 -6.11 15.73
N LEU A 200 -17.34 -6.78 16.58
CA LEU A 200 -17.69 -8.09 17.13
C LEU A 200 -18.86 -8.04 18.12
N PHE A 201 -19.12 -6.89 18.74
CA PHE A 201 -20.26 -6.70 19.65
C PHE A 201 -21.54 -6.26 18.93
N LEU A 202 -21.49 -5.99 17.61
CA LEU A 202 -22.68 -5.62 16.84
C LEU A 202 -23.60 -6.84 16.59
N PRO A 203 -24.92 -6.63 16.59
CA PRO A 203 -25.87 -7.70 16.27
C PRO A 203 -25.63 -8.21 14.84
N GLY A 204 -25.49 -9.52 14.68
CA GLY A 204 -25.24 -10.15 13.38
C GLY A 204 -23.77 -10.29 12.98
N ALA A 205 -22.81 -9.95 13.87
CA ALA A 205 -21.38 -10.14 13.61
C ALA A 205 -21.02 -11.58 13.20
N GLU A 206 -21.71 -12.58 13.74
CA GLU A 206 -21.51 -14.00 13.38
C GLU A 206 -21.68 -14.26 11.88
N LYS A 207 -22.61 -13.56 11.22
CA LYS A 207 -22.88 -13.76 9.79
C LYS A 207 -21.69 -13.31 8.95
N GLY A 208 -21.08 -12.17 9.32
CA GLY A 208 -19.86 -11.68 8.69
C GLY A 208 -18.67 -12.60 8.91
N LEU A 209 -18.51 -13.13 10.13
CA LEU A 209 -17.44 -14.09 10.43
C LEU A 209 -17.61 -15.39 9.66
N ASN A 210 -18.82 -15.96 9.61
CA ASN A 210 -19.09 -17.17 8.85
C ASN A 210 -18.88 -16.94 7.35
N ALA A 211 -19.37 -15.82 6.80
CA ALA A 211 -19.12 -15.46 5.41
C ALA A 211 -17.62 -15.42 5.07
N LEU A 212 -16.79 -14.87 5.97
CA LEU A 212 -15.35 -14.76 5.73
C LEU A 212 -14.58 -16.05 5.95
N PHE A 213 -14.92 -16.83 6.99
CA PHE A 213 -14.09 -17.94 7.46
C PHE A 213 -14.65 -19.33 7.15
N THR A 214 -15.93 -19.48 6.77
CA THR A 214 -16.46 -20.79 6.34
C THR A 214 -15.75 -21.22 5.05
N PRO A 215 -15.03 -22.35 5.05
CA PRO A 215 -14.25 -22.77 3.91
C PRO A 215 -15.12 -23.46 2.87
N ASP A 216 -15.04 -22.99 1.61
CA ASP A 216 -15.59 -23.70 0.45
C ASP A 216 -14.44 -24.33 -0.35
N TRP A 217 -14.18 -25.60 -0.08
CA TRP A 217 -13.09 -26.35 -0.70
C TRP A 217 -13.28 -26.58 -2.21
N SER A 218 -14.53 -26.52 -2.70
CA SER A 218 -14.82 -26.73 -4.13
C SER A 218 -14.16 -25.66 -4.99
N LYS A 219 -14.01 -24.44 -4.45
CA LYS A 219 -13.40 -23.29 -5.10
C LYS A 219 -11.91 -23.49 -5.39
N LEU A 220 -11.19 -24.31 -4.62
CA LEU A 220 -9.76 -24.55 -4.83
C LEU A 220 -9.44 -25.26 -6.15
N SER A 221 -10.42 -25.97 -6.73
CA SER A 221 -10.28 -26.58 -8.05
C SER A 221 -10.25 -25.55 -9.18
N ASN A 222 -10.71 -24.32 -8.94
CA ASN A 222 -10.79 -23.26 -9.93
C ASN A 222 -9.45 -22.50 -10.02
N PRO A 223 -8.76 -22.48 -11.17
CA PRO A 223 -7.50 -21.76 -11.33
C PRO A 223 -7.60 -20.25 -11.06
N SER A 224 -8.77 -19.64 -11.25
CA SER A 224 -8.97 -18.20 -11.00
C SER A 224 -8.75 -17.82 -9.53
N VAL A 225 -9.04 -18.74 -8.60
CA VAL A 225 -8.80 -18.57 -7.16
C VAL A 225 -7.31 -18.43 -6.87
N TRP A 226 -6.49 -19.23 -7.54
CA TRP A 226 -5.03 -19.16 -7.43
C TRP A 226 -4.50 -17.86 -8.06
N ILE A 227 -5.00 -17.47 -9.23
CA ILE A 227 -4.62 -16.19 -9.86
C ILE A 227 -4.97 -15.01 -8.93
N ALA A 228 -6.15 -15.04 -8.31
CA ALA A 228 -6.56 -14.02 -7.33
C ALA A 228 -5.64 -13.99 -6.11
N ALA A 229 -5.21 -15.15 -5.61
CA ALA A 229 -4.25 -15.24 -4.51
C ALA A 229 -2.88 -14.64 -4.86
N TYR A 230 -2.30 -15.01 -6.01
CA TYR A 230 -1.05 -14.41 -6.47
C TYR A 230 -1.20 -12.90 -6.67
N GLY A 231 -2.26 -12.46 -7.35
CA GLY A 231 -2.55 -11.04 -7.51
C GLY A 231 -2.64 -10.29 -6.19
N GLN A 232 -3.34 -10.85 -5.19
CA GLN A 232 -3.43 -10.25 -3.86
C GLN A 232 -2.07 -10.13 -3.17
N ILE A 233 -1.18 -11.11 -3.31
CA ILE A 233 0.18 -11.05 -2.75
C ILE A 233 1.03 -9.94 -3.40
N PHE A 234 0.98 -9.80 -4.73
CA PHE A 234 1.69 -8.73 -5.44
C PHE A 234 1.25 -7.34 -4.96
N PHE A 235 -0.06 -7.12 -4.81
CA PHE A 235 -0.59 -5.85 -4.31
C PHE A 235 -0.31 -5.63 -2.81
N SER A 236 -0.41 -6.68 -1.99
CA SER A 236 -0.22 -6.58 -0.53
C SER A 236 1.22 -6.27 -0.15
N LEU A 237 2.20 -6.92 -0.80
CA LEU A 237 3.62 -6.71 -0.51
C LEU A 237 4.25 -5.61 -1.38
N SER A 238 3.47 -4.99 -2.30
CA SER A 238 3.96 -4.01 -3.27
C SER A 238 5.19 -4.50 -4.05
N ILE A 239 5.16 -5.79 -4.41
CA ILE A 239 6.27 -6.45 -5.11
C ILE A 239 6.38 -5.90 -6.53
N CYS A 240 7.61 -5.76 -7.03
CA CYS A 240 7.89 -5.19 -8.34
C CYS A 240 7.46 -3.72 -8.48
N PHE A 241 7.23 -2.99 -7.38
CA PHE A 241 6.99 -1.54 -7.42
C PHE A 241 8.28 -0.74 -7.16
N GLY A 242 9.43 -1.40 -6.92
CA GLY A 242 10.71 -0.71 -6.69
C GLY A 242 10.83 0.02 -5.34
N ILE A 243 9.79 -0.04 -4.50
CA ILE A 243 9.76 0.54 -3.15
C ILE A 243 10.81 -0.17 -2.28
N MET A 244 10.79 -1.51 -2.23
CA MET A 244 11.75 -2.28 -1.45
C MET A 244 13.19 -2.11 -1.96
N VAL A 245 13.39 -2.11 -3.28
CA VAL A 245 14.70 -1.80 -3.91
C VAL A 245 15.23 -0.45 -3.41
N THR A 246 14.35 0.56 -3.42
CA THR A 246 14.70 1.91 -2.98
C THR A 246 14.97 1.95 -1.48
N TYR A 247 14.12 1.39 -0.62
CA TYR A 247 14.33 1.38 0.83
C TYR A 247 15.60 0.61 1.24
N ALA A 248 15.85 -0.55 0.64
CA ALA A 248 17.02 -1.37 0.91
C ALA A 248 18.35 -0.66 0.56
N SER A 249 18.33 0.25 -0.42
CA SER A 249 19.49 1.06 -0.82
C SER A 249 20.01 2.02 0.28
N TYR A 250 19.15 2.36 1.25
CA TYR A 250 19.45 3.24 2.39
C TYR A 250 19.92 2.49 3.64
N LEU A 251 20.02 1.15 3.57
CA LEU A 251 20.62 0.35 4.65
C LEU A 251 22.14 0.46 4.64
N LYS A 252 22.77 0.41 5.82
CA LYS A 252 24.25 0.34 5.94
C LYS A 252 24.74 -1.06 5.54
N LYS A 253 25.91 -1.15 4.89
CA LYS A 253 26.50 -2.42 4.40
C LYS A 253 26.64 -3.51 5.47
N ASN A 254 26.78 -3.12 6.74
CA ASN A 254 27.04 -4.06 7.83
C ASN A 254 25.77 -4.47 8.60
N LEU A 255 24.57 -4.03 8.16
CA LEU A 255 23.40 -4.22 9.00
C LEU A 255 22.79 -5.62 8.92
N ILE A 256 22.88 -6.35 7.79
CA ILE A 256 22.40 -7.75 7.66
C ILE A 256 23.11 -8.43 6.48
N SER A 257 24.06 -9.33 6.76
CA SER A 257 24.37 -10.43 5.83
C SER A 257 23.28 -11.50 6.02
N PRO A 258 22.63 -12.00 4.96
CA PRO A 258 21.65 -13.10 5.08
C PRO A 258 22.28 -14.47 5.40
N VAL A 259 23.57 -14.53 5.80
CA VAL A 259 24.31 -15.78 6.07
C VAL A 259 24.59 -15.98 7.57
N ALA A 260 23.64 -15.64 8.43
CA ALA A 260 23.75 -15.93 9.86
C ALA A 260 22.40 -16.37 10.44
N VAL A 261 21.88 -17.47 9.89
CA VAL A 261 21.17 -18.54 10.60
C VAL A 261 21.64 -19.84 9.96
#